data_AF-A0A5D3FFE1-F1
#
_entry.id   AF-A0A5D3FFE1-F1
#
_cell.length_a   1.000
_cell.length_b   1.000
_cell.length_c   1.000
_cell.angle_alpha   90.00
_cell.angle_beta   90.00
_cell.angle_gamma   90.00
#
_symmetry.space_group_name_H-M   'P 1'
#
loop_
_entity.id
_entity.type
_entity.pdbx_description
1 polymer ?
#
loop_
_entity_poly.entity_id
_entity_poly.type
_entity_poly.pdbx_seq_one_letter_code
_entity_poly.pdbx_strand_id
1 'polypeptide(L)'
;MPFTWTGRDGDSQMVAGGPRYPIWFTNLIYRNSFYTLTYKWPGLNDHECSRIPGVNLDTLNQKLRTARFVGRETLHLNPQRQVNHWRVGVVVPQLPPGKFLRFPVALGDIYVDQRDPTTFWQVLQFGIQNLYDPELDEWFKMSTFKHTPGRVTLPAQCPSPQSR
;
A
#
# COMPACT_ATOMS: atom_id res chain seq x y z
N MET A 1 -11.58 -4.11 8.86
CA MET A 1 -10.66 -3.43 9.81
C MET A 1 -10.56 -1.97 9.42
N PRO A 2 -10.38 -1.01 10.36
CA PRO A 2 -10.20 0.39 9.99
C PRO A 2 -8.92 0.54 9.17
N PHE A 3 -8.95 1.43 8.17
CA PHE A 3 -7.78 1.79 7.40
C PHE A 3 -7.64 3.31 7.38
N THR A 4 -6.43 3.81 7.62
CA THR A 4 -6.11 5.22 7.54
C THR A 4 -4.85 5.42 6.71
N TRP A 5 -4.91 6.34 5.76
CA TRP A 5 -3.75 6.81 5.01
C TRP A 5 -3.63 8.32 5.22
N THR A 6 -2.48 8.76 5.75
CA THR A 6 -2.12 10.18 5.84
C THR A 6 -0.75 10.42 5.23
N GLY A 7 -0.54 11.60 4.66
CA GLY A 7 0.76 12.00 4.10
C GLY A 7 1.04 13.48 4.27
N ARG A 8 2.32 13.83 4.25
CA ARG A 8 2.84 15.20 4.37
C ARG A 8 4.28 15.28 3.86
N ASP A 9 4.57 16.22 2.97
CA ASP A 9 5.94 16.57 2.55
C ASP A 9 6.79 15.36 2.07
N GLY A 10 6.15 14.39 1.40
CA GLY A 10 6.79 13.17 0.90
C GLY A 10 6.82 12.00 1.89
N ASP A 11 6.48 12.25 3.16
CA ASP A 11 6.25 11.21 4.14
C ASP A 11 4.79 10.73 4.07
N SER A 12 4.56 9.44 4.31
CA SER A 12 3.26 8.79 4.19
C SER A 12 3.11 7.67 5.20
N GLN A 13 1.99 7.62 5.92
CA GLN A 13 1.67 6.60 6.89
C GLN A 13 0.33 5.95 6.53
N MET A 14 0.36 4.63 6.33
CA MET A 14 -0.80 3.79 6.09
C MET A 14 -0.93 2.81 7.25
N VAL A 15 -2.05 2.83 7.95
CA VAL A 15 -2.34 1.93 9.06
C VAL A 15 -3.60 1.13 8.71
N ALA A 16 -3.51 -0.19 8.77
CA ALA A 16 -4.65 -1.09 8.70
C ALA A 16 -4.83 -1.76 10.06
N GLY A 17 -6.06 -1.79 10.58
CA GLY A 17 -6.41 -2.41 11.84
C GLY A 17 -5.98 -1.62 13.07
N GLY A 18 -5.59 -2.36 14.11
CA GLY A 18 -5.25 -1.81 15.42
C GLY A 18 -5.34 -2.88 16.52
N PRO A 19 -5.07 -2.53 17.79
CA PRO A 19 -4.94 -3.50 18.89
C PRO A 19 -6.16 -4.41 19.12
N ARG A 20 -7.35 -4.01 18.66
CA ARG A 20 -8.61 -4.76 18.80
C ARG A 20 -8.98 -5.60 17.58
N TYR A 21 -8.14 -5.59 16.55
CA TYR A 21 -8.43 -6.25 15.27
C TYR A 21 -7.43 -7.39 15.01
N PRO A 22 -7.85 -8.49 14.34
CA PRO A 22 -7.00 -9.65 14.09
C PRO A 22 -5.69 -9.35 13.32
N ILE A 23 -5.67 -8.28 12.52
CA ILE A 23 -4.51 -7.82 11.76
C ILE A 23 -4.25 -6.36 12.14
N TRP A 24 -2.98 -6.02 12.38
CA TRP A 24 -2.56 -4.63 12.51
C TRP A 24 -1.24 -4.42 11.79
N PHE A 25 -1.18 -3.57 10.77
CA PHE A 25 0.09 -3.15 10.19
C PHE A 25 0.13 -1.65 9.94
N THR A 26 1.35 -1.12 9.93
CA THR A 26 1.68 0.27 9.63
C THR A 26 2.77 0.28 8.57
N ASN A 27 2.46 0.79 7.37
CA ASN A 27 3.46 1.13 6.37
C ASN A 27 3.79 2.62 6.49
N LEU A 28 5.07 2.95 6.46
CA LEU A 28 5.58 4.31 6.63
C LEU A 28 6.61 4.59 5.54
N ILE A 29 6.36 5.58 4.69
CA ILE A 29 7.41 6.27 3.95
C ILE A 29 7.88 7.42 4.84
N TYR A 30 9.14 7.38 5.24
CA TYR A 30 9.76 8.45 6.03
C TYR A 30 11.17 8.72 5.51
N ARG A 31 11.50 9.98 5.23
CA ARG A 31 12.82 10.39 4.71
C ARG A 31 13.30 9.53 3.53
N ASN A 32 12.42 9.35 2.55
CA ASN A 32 12.68 8.57 1.34
C ASN A 32 13.03 7.09 1.60
N SER A 33 12.48 6.49 2.65
CA SER A 33 12.60 5.06 2.94
C SER A 33 11.25 4.47 3.33
N PHE A 34 10.92 3.30 2.79
CA PHE A 34 9.72 2.55 3.15
C PHE A 34 10.00 1.58 4.31
N TYR A 35 9.13 1.64 5.31
CA TYR A 35 9.14 0.82 6.51
C TYR A 35 7.80 0.13 6.66
N THR A 36 7.80 -1.09 7.15
CA THR A 36 6.59 -1.81 7.55
C THR A 36 6.72 -2.28 8.99
N LEU A 37 5.68 -2.08 9.79
CA LEU A 37 5.47 -2.74 11.06
C LEU A 37 4.22 -3.59 10.92
N THR A 38 4.32 -4.90 11.13
CA THR A 38 3.17 -5.81 11.09
C THR A 38 3.07 -6.55 12.41
N TYR A 39 1.90 -6.49 13.01
CA TYR A 39 1.51 -7.15 14.24
C TYR A 39 0.49 -8.23 13.88
N LYS A 40 0.82 -9.50 14.16
CA LYS A 40 -0.09 -10.65 13.98
C LYS A 40 -0.54 -11.17 15.35
N TRP A 41 -1.81 -11.57 15.45
CA TRP A 41 -2.38 -12.22 16.63
C TRP A 41 -2.55 -13.74 16.42
N PRO A 42 -2.55 -14.57 17.48
CA PRO A 42 -2.23 -14.23 18.87
C PRO A 42 -0.72 -14.24 19.15
N GLY A 43 -0.26 -13.37 20.06
CA GLY A 43 1.16 -13.25 20.42
C GLY A 43 1.85 -12.09 19.72
N LEU A 44 1.46 -10.86 20.07
CA LEU A 44 2.16 -9.64 19.67
C LEU A 44 3.62 -9.71 20.14
N ASN A 45 4.51 -10.14 19.25
CA ASN A 45 5.93 -9.90 19.44
C ASN A 45 6.22 -8.52 18.84
N ASP A 46 6.65 -7.58 19.68
CA ASP A 46 7.23 -6.35 19.18
C ASP A 46 8.45 -6.71 18.32
N HIS A 47 8.40 -6.31 17.06
CA HIS A 47 9.48 -6.54 16.10
C HIS A 47 10.01 -5.20 15.61
N GLU A 48 11.31 -5.17 15.32
CA GLU A 48 11.95 -3.98 14.74
C GLU A 48 11.26 -3.57 13.44
N CYS A 49 11.18 -2.26 13.19
CA CYS A 49 10.66 -1.71 11.93
C CYS A 49 11.41 -2.34 10.76
N SER A 50 10.71 -3.11 9.93
CA SER A 50 11.32 -3.73 8.77
C SER A 50 11.47 -2.69 7.67
N ARG A 51 12.69 -2.20 7.46
CA ARG A 51 13.01 -1.35 6.30
C ARG A 51 13.03 -2.23 5.06
N ILE A 52 12.27 -1.86 4.03
CA ILE A 52 12.30 -2.56 2.74
C ILE A 52 13.34 -1.86 1.85
N PRO A 53 14.50 -2.47 1.56
CA PRO A 53 15.53 -1.85 0.75
C PRO A 53 15.02 -1.53 -0.66
N GLY A 54 15.39 -0.36 -1.20
CA GLY A 54 15.06 0.03 -2.57
C GLY A 54 13.62 0.49 -2.82
N VAL A 55 12.75 0.43 -1.81
CA VAL A 55 11.38 0.96 -1.89
C VAL A 55 11.32 2.30 -1.14
N ASN A 56 10.97 3.35 -1.88
CA ASN A 56 10.77 4.71 -1.37
C ASN A 56 9.67 5.42 -2.17
N LEU A 57 9.42 6.70 -1.90
CA LEU A 57 8.38 7.46 -2.60
C LEU A 57 8.64 7.51 -4.11
N ASP A 58 9.89 7.71 -4.52
CA ASP A 58 10.25 7.75 -5.93
C ASP A 58 10.03 6.40 -6.61
N THR A 59 10.43 5.30 -5.99
CA THR A 59 10.17 3.94 -6.49
C THR A 59 8.67 3.70 -6.62
N LEU A 60 7.86 4.09 -5.62
CA LEU A 60 6.41 3.97 -5.68
C LEU A 60 5.84 4.77 -6.85
N ASN A 61 6.22 6.04 -6.98
CA ASN A 61 5.79 6.92 -8.07
C ASN A 61 6.20 6.37 -9.44
N GLN A 62 7.43 5.88 -9.58
CA GLN A 62 7.92 5.28 -10.82
C GLN A 62 7.14 4.00 -11.16
N LYS A 63 6.73 3.20 -10.17
CA LYS A 63 5.89 2.03 -10.41
C LYS A 63 4.46 2.41 -10.77
N LEU A 64 3.86 3.40 -10.12
CA LEU A 64 2.54 3.91 -10.48
C LEU A 64 2.51 4.48 -11.91
N ARG A 65 3.61 5.07 -12.41
CA ARG A 65 3.73 5.48 -13.82
C ARG A 65 3.63 4.33 -14.82
N THR A 66 3.92 3.10 -14.39
CA THR A 66 3.78 1.90 -15.23
C THR A 66 2.39 1.28 -15.15
N ALA A 67 1.49 1.84 -14.33
CA ALA A 67 0.14 1.35 -14.21
C ALA A 67 -0.59 1.43 -15.55
N ARG A 68 -1.39 0.40 -15.83
CA ARG A 68 -2.16 0.29 -17.06
C ARG A 68 -3.62 0.53 -16.76
N PHE A 69 -4.28 1.31 -17.60
CA PHE A 69 -5.71 1.47 -17.54
C PHE A 69 -6.39 0.14 -17.91
N VAL A 70 -7.20 -0.38 -16.99
CA VAL A 70 -7.95 -1.63 -17.18
C VAL A 70 -9.32 -1.32 -17.76
N GLY A 71 -10.01 -0.32 -17.21
CA GLY A 71 -11.35 0.03 -17.67
C GLY A 71 -12.07 1.01 -16.76
N ARG A 72 -13.28 1.39 -17.19
CA ARG A 72 -14.22 2.16 -16.38
C ARG A 72 -15.13 1.19 -15.64
N GLU A 73 -15.30 1.41 -14.34
CA GLU A 73 -16.10 0.53 -13.49
C GLU A 73 -17.03 1.34 -12.60
N THR A 74 -18.05 0.67 -12.08
CA THR A 74 -18.93 1.24 -11.08
C THR A 74 -18.77 0.47 -9.77
N LEU A 75 -18.30 1.15 -8.73
CA LEU A 75 -18.24 0.57 -7.39
C LEU A 75 -19.59 0.73 -6.70
N HIS A 76 -20.18 -0.39 -6.27
CA HIS A 76 -21.37 -0.44 -5.44
C HIS A 76 -21.06 -0.08 -3.97
N LEU A 77 -20.47 1.10 -3.77
CA LEU A 77 -20.35 1.76 -2.48
C LEU A 77 -21.64 2.55 -2.16
N ASN A 78 -21.76 3.06 -0.95
CA ASN A 78 -22.85 3.97 -0.59
C ASN A 78 -22.29 5.37 -0.28
N PRO A 79 -22.45 6.36 -1.18
CA PRO A 79 -23.12 6.30 -2.49
C PRO A 79 -22.27 5.61 -3.57
N GLN A 80 -22.92 5.12 -4.62
CA GLN A 80 -22.27 4.47 -5.77
C GLN A 80 -21.25 5.40 -6.42
N ARG A 81 -20.12 4.85 -6.88
CA ARG A 81 -19.00 5.61 -7.45
C ARG A 81 -18.65 5.14 -8.86
N GLN A 82 -18.49 6.09 -9.76
CA GLN A 82 -17.95 5.85 -11.10
C GLN A 82 -16.44 6.03 -11.04
N VAL A 83 -15.69 5.00 -11.41
CA VAL A 83 -14.23 4.96 -11.22
C VAL A 83 -13.49 4.54 -12.49
N ASN A 84 -12.23 4.93 -12.55
CA ASN A 84 -11.24 4.41 -13.49
C ASN A 84 -10.37 3.40 -12.76
N HIS A 85 -10.33 2.17 -13.26
CA HIS A 85 -9.52 1.09 -12.72
C HIS A 85 -8.15 1.04 -13.41
N TRP A 86 -7.09 1.11 -12.60
CA TRP A 86 -5.70 0.99 -13.00
C TRP A 86 -5.03 -0.20 -12.32
N ARG A 87 -4.20 -0.92 -13.06
CA ARG A 87 -3.42 -2.05 -12.54
C ARG A 87 -1.93 -1.78 -12.63
N VAL A 88 -1.23 -1.96 -11.52
CA VAL A 88 0.23 -1.95 -11.44
C VAL A 88 0.72 -3.36 -11.11
N GLY A 89 1.87 -3.74 -11.67
CA GLY A 89 2.45 -5.07 -11.42
C GLY A 89 3.97 -5.01 -11.34
N VAL A 90 4.52 -5.81 -10.43
CA VAL A 90 5.94 -6.10 -10.31
C VAL A 90 6.14 -7.57 -10.65
N VAL A 91 7.01 -7.81 -11.62
CA VAL A 91 7.34 -9.14 -12.13
C VAL A 91 8.86 -9.29 -12.17
N VAL A 92 9.35 -10.52 -12.07
CA VAL A 92 10.77 -10.85 -12.28
C VAL A 92 10.90 -11.95 -13.34
N PRO A 93 11.84 -11.82 -14.30
CA PRO A 93 12.65 -10.63 -14.59
C PRO A 93 11.82 -9.50 -15.22
N GLN A 94 12.25 -8.23 -15.02
CA GLN A 94 11.66 -7.06 -15.68
C GLN A 94 12.18 -6.97 -17.13
N LEU A 95 11.51 -7.69 -18.03
CA LEU A 95 11.85 -7.72 -19.47
C LEU A 95 10.91 -6.85 -20.32
N PRO A 96 11.38 -6.31 -21.47
CA PRO A 96 10.55 -5.57 -22.43
C PRO A 96 9.28 -6.34 -22.84
N PRO A 97 8.24 -5.64 -23.32
CA PRO A 97 7.02 -6.30 -23.83
C PRO A 97 7.36 -7.45 -24.80
N GLY A 98 6.74 -8.61 -24.61
CA GLY A 98 7.06 -9.82 -25.37
C GLY A 98 6.69 -11.11 -24.64
N LYS A 99 6.86 -12.25 -25.32
CA LYS A 99 6.60 -13.61 -24.80
C LYS A 99 7.79 -14.10 -23.97
N PHE A 100 8.01 -13.46 -22.83
CA PHE A 100 9.01 -13.90 -21.86
C PHE A 100 8.33 -14.51 -20.64
N LEU A 101 8.90 -15.58 -20.11
CA LEU A 101 8.49 -16.13 -18.82
C LEU A 101 8.76 -15.06 -17.74
N ARG A 102 7.74 -14.77 -16.93
CA ARG A 102 7.77 -13.80 -15.85
C ARG A 102 7.09 -14.39 -14.64
N PHE A 103 7.68 -14.21 -13.48
CA PHE A 103 7.11 -14.58 -12.19
C PHE A 103 6.47 -13.34 -11.56
N PRO A 104 5.16 -13.37 -11.25
CA PRO A 104 4.49 -12.27 -10.57
C PRO A 104 5.00 -12.17 -9.13
N VAL A 105 5.45 -10.97 -8.76
CA VAL A 105 6.00 -10.66 -7.43
C VAL A 105 5.00 -9.86 -6.61
N ALA A 106 4.37 -8.87 -7.25
CA ALA A 106 3.35 -8.04 -6.63
C ALA A 106 2.41 -7.48 -7.69
N LEU A 107 1.18 -7.20 -7.29
CA LEU A 107 0.14 -6.59 -8.10
C LEU A 107 -0.60 -5.55 -7.25
N GLY A 108 -1.17 -4.55 -7.89
CA GLY A 108 -2.06 -3.61 -7.21
C GLY A 108 -3.14 -3.15 -8.17
N ASP A 109 -4.37 -3.12 -7.68
CA ASP A 109 -5.50 -2.54 -8.39
C ASP A 109 -5.91 -1.25 -7.71
N ILE A 110 -6.09 -0.20 -8.50
CA ILE A 110 -6.27 1.17 -8.02
C ILE A 110 -7.49 1.76 -8.71
N TYR A 111 -8.49 2.13 -7.91
CA TYR A 111 -9.76 2.68 -8.38
C TYR A 111 -9.82 4.15 -8.02
N VAL A 112 -9.62 5.00 -9.02
CA VAL A 112 -9.65 6.46 -8.88
C VAL A 112 -10.98 7.02 -9.36
N ASP A 113 -11.44 8.13 -8.80
CA ASP A 113 -12.67 8.79 -9.25
C ASP A 113 -12.56 9.20 -10.73
N GLN A 114 -13.66 9.06 -11.49
CA GLN A 114 -13.67 9.47 -12.89
C GLN A 114 -13.60 10.99 -13.09
N ARG A 115 -14.14 11.77 -12.14
CA ARG A 115 -14.19 13.23 -12.21
C ARG A 115 -12.98 13.89 -11.56
N ASP A 116 -12.40 13.22 -10.57
CA ASP A 116 -11.20 13.67 -9.87
C ASP A 116 -10.17 12.52 -9.72
N PRO A 117 -9.17 12.43 -10.61
CA PRO A 117 -8.19 11.34 -10.57
C PRO A 117 -7.23 11.42 -9.37
N THR A 118 -7.33 12.45 -8.52
CA THR A 118 -6.58 12.55 -7.26
C THR A 118 -7.27 11.84 -6.09
N THR A 119 -8.53 11.42 -6.27
CA THR A 119 -9.33 10.71 -5.26
C THR A 119 -9.29 9.20 -5.49
N PHE A 120 -8.72 8.45 -4.53
CA PHE A 120 -8.58 6.99 -4.55
C PHE A 120 -9.68 6.32 -3.72
N TRP A 121 -10.65 5.65 -4.34
CA TRP A 121 -11.77 5.03 -3.63
C TRP A 121 -11.48 3.62 -3.12
N GLN A 122 -10.75 2.83 -3.90
CA GLN A 122 -10.35 1.48 -3.52
C GLN A 122 -8.93 1.19 -4.02
N VAL A 123 -8.13 0.54 -3.18
CA VAL A 123 -6.80 0.05 -3.55
C VAL A 123 -6.68 -1.39 -3.07
N LEU A 124 -6.32 -2.30 -3.96
CA LEU A 124 -5.88 -3.64 -3.64
C LEU A 124 -4.36 -3.64 -3.61
N GLN A 125 -3.78 -4.23 -2.58
CA GLN A 125 -2.36 -4.54 -2.54
C GLN A 125 -2.16 -6.05 -2.49
N PHE A 126 -1.38 -6.57 -3.46
CA PHE A 126 -0.98 -7.97 -3.57
C PHE A 126 0.55 -8.07 -3.69
N GLY A 127 1.23 -8.95 -2.96
CA GLY A 127 2.71 -9.00 -2.96
C GLY A 127 3.34 -10.27 -2.43
N ILE A 128 4.70 -10.33 -2.39
CA ILE A 128 5.48 -11.44 -1.81
C ILE A 128 4.98 -11.83 -0.41
N GLN A 129 4.48 -10.88 0.37
CA GLN A 129 3.88 -11.14 1.69
C GLN A 129 2.73 -12.16 1.62
N ASN A 130 1.98 -12.18 0.52
CA ASN A 130 0.82 -13.05 0.30
C ASN A 130 1.22 -14.45 -0.16
N LEU A 131 2.49 -14.63 -0.60
CA LEU A 131 3.06 -15.95 -0.87
C LEU A 131 3.20 -16.78 0.41
N TYR A 132 3.32 -16.11 1.56
CA TYR A 132 3.46 -16.71 2.88
C TYR A 132 2.16 -16.73 3.69
N ASP A 133 1.18 -15.91 3.30
CA ASP A 133 -0.12 -15.83 3.97
C ASP A 133 -1.20 -15.28 2.99
N PRO A 134 -2.06 -16.14 2.43
CA PRO A 134 -3.07 -15.72 1.44
C PRO A 134 -4.16 -14.81 2.01
N GLU A 135 -4.23 -14.62 3.33
CA GLU A 135 -5.19 -13.70 3.95
C GLU A 135 -4.76 -12.22 3.85
N LEU A 136 -3.56 -11.95 3.32
CA LEU A 136 -2.99 -10.60 3.18
C LEU A 136 -3.35 -9.89 1.85
N ASP A 137 -4.25 -10.45 1.04
CA ASP A 137 -4.90 -9.76 -0.08
C ASP A 137 -5.91 -8.72 0.47
N GLU A 138 -5.43 -7.52 0.77
CA GLU A 138 -6.25 -6.51 1.43
C GLU A 138 -6.75 -5.41 0.49
N TRP A 139 -8.08 -5.28 0.44
CA TRP A 139 -8.76 -4.13 -0.13
C TRP A 139 -8.82 -2.98 0.89
N PHE A 140 -8.12 -1.90 0.58
CA PHE A 140 -8.31 -0.62 1.25
C PHE A 140 -9.49 0.10 0.59
N LYS A 141 -10.57 0.30 1.34
CA LYS A 141 -11.75 1.05 0.89
C LYS A 141 -11.79 2.38 1.62
N MET A 142 -11.68 3.47 0.88
CA MET A 142 -11.72 4.82 1.42
C MET A 142 -13.15 5.35 1.38
N SER A 143 -13.64 5.88 2.50
CA SER A 143 -14.98 6.48 2.60
C SER A 143 -14.94 8.00 2.73
N THR A 144 -13.83 8.56 3.21
CA THR A 144 -13.66 9.99 3.50
C THR A 144 -12.27 10.46 3.10
N PHE A 145 -12.17 11.72 2.68
CA PHE A 145 -10.91 12.34 2.27
C PHE A 145 -10.79 13.72 2.90
N LYS A 146 -9.58 14.05 3.35
CA LYS A 146 -9.22 15.40 3.75
C LYS A 146 -8.00 15.81 2.95
N HIS A 147 -8.18 16.75 2.03
CA HIS A 147 -7.14 17.25 1.11
C HIS A 147 -6.26 18.30 1.80
N THR A 148 -5.71 17.93 2.95
CA THR A 148 -4.77 18.75 3.72
C THR A 148 -3.69 17.83 4.27
N PRO A 149 -2.44 18.30 4.43
CA PRO A 149 -1.40 17.52 5.08
C PRO A 149 -1.87 16.94 6.42
N GLY A 150 -1.68 15.63 6.59
CA GLY A 150 -2.01 14.94 7.85
C GLY A 150 -0.94 15.17 8.91
N ARG A 151 -1.23 14.79 10.16
CA ARG A 151 -0.21 14.68 11.21
C ARG A 151 0.30 13.26 11.24
N VAL A 152 1.47 13.04 10.66
CA VAL A 152 2.16 11.75 10.75
C VAL A 152 2.69 11.60 12.17
N THR A 153 2.27 10.54 12.86
CA THR A 153 2.83 10.20 14.18
C THR A 153 3.89 9.14 13.96
N LEU A 154 5.15 9.56 14.08
CA LEU A 154 6.28 8.65 14.03
C LEU A 154 6.37 7.90 15.37
N PRO A 155 6.80 6.62 15.38
CA PRO A 155 7.21 5.98 16.61
C PRO A 155 8.33 6.81 17.27
N ALA A 156 8.32 6.89 18.60
CA ALA A 156 9.25 7.75 19.35
C ALA A 156 10.72 7.47 19.01
N GLN A 157 11.05 6.20 18.76
CA GLN A 157 12.33 5.75 18.23
C GLN A 157 12.08 4.54 17.33
N CYS A 158 12.81 4.46 16.21
CA CYS A 158 13.09 3.18 15.56
C CYS A 158 14.38 2.67 16.21
N PRO A 159 14.41 1.46 16.81
CA PRO A 159 15.68 0.89 17.25
C PRO A 159 16.65 0.84 16.07
N SER A 160 17.91 1.23 16.31
CA SER A 160 18.97 1.13 15.30
C SER A 160 19.06 -0.33 14.83
N PRO A 161 19.25 -0.59 13.51
CA PRO A 161 19.43 -1.96 13.03
C PRO A 161 20.61 -2.56 13.81
N GLN A 162 20.35 -3.58 14.63
CA GLN A 162 21.43 -4.28 15.30
C GLN A 162 22.27 -4.97 14.22
N SER A 163 23.53 -4.56 14.10
CA SER A 163 24.52 -5.29 13.31
C SER A 163 24.62 -6.71 13.88
N ARG A 164 24.07 -7.70 13.17
CA ARG A 164 24.41 -9.11 13.39
C ARG A 164 25.74 -9.43 12.71
#